data_AF-A0A1Y5TTL4-F1
#
_entry.id   AF-A0A1Y5TTL4-F1
#
_cell.length_a   1.000
_cell.length_b   1.000
_cell.length_c   1.000
_cell.angle_alpha   90.00
_cell.angle_beta   90.00
_cell.angle_gamma   90.00
#
_symmetry.space_group_name_H-M   'P 1'
#
loop_
_entity.id
_entity.type
_entity.pdbx_description
1 polymer ?
#
loop_
_entity_poly.entity_id
_entity_poly.type
_entity_poly.pdbx_seq_one_letter_code
_entity_poly.pdbx_strand_id
1 'polypeptide(L)'
;MNSAEQAAGEKRVREQLVTPLLRRGLTKPASLTKDQFEDMVQDLCARLAYMSDVNLAALEEQAAASPSGKDKDRFPIANKMLEWAAVIQRPDESNSPLIRAVFAHELGKGAVRDDWAPELLVDLRKSRRWPTEFALKRILESAKGARDRQHSIERRMARAETVSVIDAGWRDKRIAAMRKCEGLAQGEASDAGAV
;
A
#
# COMPACT_ATOMS: atom_id res chain seq x y z
N MET A 1 -7.73 6.65 -8.76
CA MET A 1 -7.72 5.92 -10.04
C MET A 1 -9.15 5.74 -10.52
N ASN A 2 -9.47 6.27 -11.69
CA ASN A 2 -10.79 6.08 -12.31
C ASN A 2 -10.82 4.75 -13.10
N SER A 3 -12.01 4.36 -13.58
CA SER A 3 -12.19 3.08 -14.30
C SER A 3 -11.38 2.98 -15.60
N ALA A 4 -11.12 4.11 -16.28
CA ALA A 4 -10.37 4.12 -17.53
C ALA A 4 -8.86 3.95 -17.28
N GLU A 5 -8.32 4.61 -16.25
CA GLU A 5 -6.95 4.44 -15.79
C GLU A 5 -6.70 3.01 -15.28
N GLN A 6 -7.69 2.41 -14.60
CA GLN A 6 -7.64 1.01 -14.18
C GLN A 6 -7.55 0.07 -15.37
N ALA A 7 -8.44 0.19 -16.36
CA ALA A 7 -8.39 -0.65 -17.56
C ALA A 7 -7.08 -0.48 -18.35
N ALA A 8 -6.58 0.76 -18.47
CA ALA A 8 -5.30 1.03 -19.12
C ALA A 8 -4.12 0.40 -18.36
N GLY A 9 -4.13 0.50 -17.03
CA GLY A 9 -3.13 -0.13 -16.17
C GLY A 9 -3.15 -1.66 -16.25
N GLU A 10 -4.33 -2.27 -16.20
CA GLU A 10 -4.51 -3.73 -16.37
C GLU A 10 -3.98 -4.22 -17.72
N LYS A 11 -4.31 -3.50 -18.79
CA LYS A 11 -3.80 -3.79 -20.13
C LYS A 11 -2.27 -3.71 -20.17
N ARG A 12 -1.69 -2.65 -19.61
CA ARG A 12 -0.23 -2.47 -19.51
C ARG A 12 0.43 -3.63 -18.77
N VAL A 13 -0.11 -4.05 -17.62
CA VAL A 13 0.41 -5.21 -16.86
C VAL A 13 0.37 -6.47 -17.73
N ARG A 14 -0.75 -6.74 -18.40
CA ARG A 14 -0.87 -7.93 -19.26
C ARG A 14 0.18 -7.93 -20.37
N GLU A 15 0.36 -6.81 -21.04
CA GLU A 15 1.27 -6.67 -22.20
C GLU A 15 2.75 -6.66 -21.83
N GLN A 16 3.13 -6.04 -20.71
CA GLN A 16 4.53 -5.86 -20.32
C GLN A 16 5.06 -6.89 -19.33
N LEU A 17 4.17 -7.55 -18.57
CA LEU A 17 4.57 -8.54 -17.57
C LEU A 17 4.14 -9.95 -17.99
N VAL A 18 2.86 -10.16 -18.21
CA VAL A 18 2.32 -11.53 -18.38
C VAL A 18 2.70 -12.11 -19.74
N THR A 19 2.40 -11.38 -20.82
CA THR A 19 2.69 -11.84 -22.19
C THR A 19 4.18 -12.13 -22.42
N PRO A 20 5.14 -11.29 -21.97
CA PRO A 20 6.56 -11.59 -22.11
C PRO A 20 6.98 -12.85 -21.34
N LEU A 21 6.54 -13.03 -20.09
CA LEU A 21 6.85 -14.22 -19.30
C LEU A 21 6.35 -15.51 -19.96
N LEU A 22 5.14 -15.51 -20.52
CA LEU A 22 4.61 -16.66 -21.28
C LEU A 22 5.40 -16.88 -22.57
N ARG A 23 5.78 -15.81 -23.28
CA ARG A 23 6.59 -15.90 -24.51
C ARG A 23 7.98 -16.48 -24.25
N ARG A 24 8.52 -16.30 -23.05
CA ARG A 24 9.80 -16.92 -22.62
C ARG A 24 9.69 -18.40 -22.29
N GLY A 25 8.49 -18.98 -22.41
CA GLY A 25 8.25 -20.40 -22.19
C GLY A 25 7.80 -20.73 -20.77
N LEU A 26 7.53 -19.73 -19.91
CA LEU A 26 6.92 -20.02 -18.61
C LEU A 26 5.49 -20.51 -18.80
N THR A 27 5.18 -21.60 -18.13
CA THR A 27 3.89 -22.28 -18.24
C THR A 27 3.00 -22.00 -17.03
N LYS A 28 1.70 -22.19 -17.21
CA LYS A 28 0.72 -22.18 -16.13
C LYS A 28 1.15 -23.14 -14.99
N PRO A 29 1.01 -22.77 -13.70
CA PRO A 29 1.17 -23.70 -12.59
C PRO A 29 0.32 -24.97 -12.76
N ALA A 30 0.93 -26.15 -12.57
CA ALA A 30 0.27 -27.43 -12.82
C ALA A 30 -1.03 -27.65 -12.01
N SER A 31 -1.15 -27.01 -10.83
CA SER A 31 -2.32 -27.11 -9.95
C SER A 31 -3.53 -26.31 -10.41
N LEU A 32 -3.39 -25.41 -11.39
CA LEU A 32 -4.48 -24.56 -11.88
C LEU A 32 -5.02 -25.10 -13.20
N THR A 33 -6.31 -25.01 -13.45
CA THR A 33 -6.87 -25.14 -14.81
C THR A 33 -6.54 -23.91 -15.66
N LYS A 34 -6.76 -23.98 -16.97
CA LYS A 34 -6.57 -22.81 -17.86
C LYS A 34 -7.38 -21.61 -17.38
N ASP A 35 -8.65 -21.84 -17.04
CA ASP A 35 -9.56 -20.77 -16.61
C ASP A 35 -9.12 -20.18 -15.27
N GLN A 36 -8.76 -21.03 -14.30
CA GLN A 36 -8.22 -20.56 -13.01
C GLN A 36 -6.93 -19.75 -13.16
N PHE A 37 -6.10 -20.09 -14.16
CA PHE A 37 -4.89 -19.32 -14.45
C PHE A 37 -5.23 -17.96 -15.07
N GLU A 38 -6.18 -17.90 -15.99
CA GLU A 38 -6.64 -16.62 -16.56
C GLU A 38 -7.30 -15.72 -15.50
N ASP A 39 -8.12 -16.27 -14.61
CA ASP A 39 -8.72 -15.55 -13.48
C ASP A 39 -7.63 -14.99 -12.55
N MET A 40 -6.62 -15.81 -12.23
CA MET A 40 -5.46 -15.38 -11.45
C MET A 40 -4.69 -14.26 -12.14
N VAL A 41 -4.47 -14.36 -13.45
CA VAL A 41 -3.81 -13.33 -14.25
C VAL A 41 -4.63 -12.04 -14.26
N GLN A 42 -5.95 -12.14 -14.38
CA GLN A 42 -6.84 -10.98 -14.35
C GLN A 42 -6.79 -10.25 -13.01
N ASP A 43 -6.90 -10.98 -11.89
CA ASP A 43 -6.76 -10.39 -10.55
C ASP A 43 -5.36 -9.79 -10.33
N LEU A 44 -4.30 -10.46 -10.83
CA LEU A 44 -2.94 -9.94 -10.77
C LEU A 44 -2.80 -8.62 -11.56
N CYS A 45 -3.34 -8.55 -12.78
CA CYS A 45 -3.35 -7.32 -13.58
C CYS A 45 -4.07 -6.18 -12.85
N ALA A 46 -5.24 -6.45 -12.27
CA ALA A 46 -6.01 -5.47 -11.53
C ALA A 46 -5.24 -4.89 -10.34
N ARG A 47 -4.52 -5.75 -9.61
CA ARG A 47 -3.73 -5.36 -8.45
C ARG A 47 -2.45 -4.62 -8.80
N LEU A 48 -1.85 -4.88 -9.95
CA LEU A 48 -0.60 -4.26 -10.40
C LEU A 48 -0.81 -3.05 -11.32
N ALA A 49 -2.06 -2.70 -11.64
CA ALA A 49 -2.40 -1.60 -12.56
C ALA A 49 -1.79 -0.24 -12.17
N TYR A 50 -1.49 -0.04 -10.88
CA TYR A 50 -0.83 1.17 -10.37
C TYR A 50 0.66 1.28 -10.75
N MET A 51 1.29 0.18 -11.21
CA MET A 51 2.72 0.17 -11.50
C MET A 51 3.05 0.91 -12.80
N SER A 52 4.20 1.61 -12.78
CA SER A 52 4.76 2.26 -13.96
C SER A 52 5.42 1.25 -14.90
N ASP A 53 5.63 1.63 -16.17
CA ASP A 53 6.25 0.76 -17.18
C ASP A 53 7.63 0.24 -16.74
N VAL A 54 8.48 1.12 -16.20
CA VAL A 54 9.84 0.78 -15.74
C VAL A 54 9.80 -0.26 -14.63
N ASN A 55 8.87 -0.13 -13.70
CA ASN A 55 8.74 -1.04 -12.57
C ASN A 55 8.10 -2.37 -12.98
N LEU A 56 7.24 -2.39 -14.00
CA LEU A 56 6.72 -3.62 -14.59
C LEU A 56 7.80 -4.39 -15.35
N ALA A 57 8.67 -3.70 -16.09
CA ALA A 57 9.82 -4.33 -16.73
C ALA A 57 10.78 -4.95 -15.70
N ALA A 58 11.07 -4.24 -14.60
CA ALA A 58 11.88 -4.80 -13.51
C ALA A 58 11.24 -6.04 -12.86
N LEU A 59 9.92 -6.04 -12.71
CA LEU A 59 9.18 -7.19 -12.17
C LEU A 59 9.18 -8.38 -13.16
N GLU A 60 9.11 -8.12 -14.46
CA GLU A 60 9.25 -9.17 -15.50
C GLU A 60 10.61 -9.83 -15.40
N GLU A 61 11.69 -9.06 -15.34
CA GLU A 61 13.05 -9.59 -15.24
C GLU A 61 13.22 -10.43 -13.97
N GLN A 62 12.76 -9.92 -12.82
CA GLN A 62 12.78 -10.64 -11.54
C GLN A 62 12.02 -11.97 -11.61
N ALA A 63 10.83 -11.97 -12.24
CA ALA A 63 10.00 -13.16 -12.37
C ALA A 63 10.61 -14.18 -13.35
N ALA A 64 11.21 -13.72 -14.45
CA ALA A 64 11.92 -14.56 -15.41
C ALA A 64 13.17 -15.21 -14.80
N ALA A 65 13.87 -14.51 -13.92
CA ALA A 65 15.02 -15.05 -13.17
C ALA A 65 14.61 -16.00 -12.03
N SER A 66 13.33 -15.98 -11.62
CA SER A 66 12.82 -16.74 -10.48
C SER A 66 11.60 -17.63 -10.84
N PRO A 67 11.72 -18.51 -11.86
CA PRO A 67 10.60 -19.36 -12.25
C PRO A 67 10.25 -20.38 -11.16
N SER A 68 8.97 -20.72 -11.11
CA SER A 68 8.39 -21.63 -10.12
C SER A 68 8.41 -23.09 -10.61
N GLY A 69 8.07 -24.01 -9.72
CA GLY A 69 8.06 -25.45 -10.03
C GLY A 69 9.41 -26.12 -9.87
N LYS A 70 9.39 -27.46 -9.90
CA LYS A 70 10.59 -28.30 -9.81
C LYS A 70 11.52 -28.08 -11.00
N ASP A 71 10.93 -27.96 -12.19
CA ASP A 71 11.65 -27.85 -13.46
C ASP A 71 11.98 -26.39 -13.83
N LYS A 72 11.65 -25.44 -12.96
CA LYS A 72 11.95 -24.01 -13.13
C LYS A 72 11.39 -23.44 -14.45
N ASP A 73 10.19 -23.87 -14.79
CA ASP A 73 9.51 -23.58 -16.04
C ASP A 73 8.10 -22.99 -15.84
N ARG A 74 7.71 -22.68 -14.59
CA ARG A 74 6.35 -22.23 -14.29
C ARG A 74 6.29 -20.75 -13.97
N PHE A 75 5.22 -20.13 -14.42
CA PHE A 75 4.80 -18.79 -14.04
C PHE A 75 4.64 -18.72 -12.51
N PRO A 76 5.27 -17.74 -11.83
CA PRO A 76 5.12 -17.59 -10.39
C PRO A 76 3.68 -17.31 -9.97
N ILE A 77 3.24 -17.87 -8.83
CA ILE A 77 1.90 -17.62 -8.31
C ILE A 77 1.70 -16.12 -7.98
N ALA A 78 0.45 -15.63 -8.10
CA ALA A 78 0.13 -14.21 -7.91
C ALA A 78 0.66 -13.63 -6.59
N ASN A 79 0.57 -14.35 -5.47
CA ASN A 79 1.08 -13.88 -4.18
C ASN A 79 2.59 -13.57 -4.21
N LYS A 80 3.38 -14.38 -4.93
CA LYS A 80 4.82 -14.14 -5.04
C LYS A 80 5.12 -12.93 -5.93
N MET A 81 4.36 -12.77 -7.02
CA MET A 81 4.44 -11.59 -7.89
C MET A 81 4.10 -10.31 -7.12
N LEU A 82 3.04 -10.33 -6.32
CA LEU A 82 2.62 -9.19 -5.50
C LEU A 82 3.65 -8.84 -4.40
N GLU A 83 4.33 -9.84 -3.84
CA GLU A 83 5.43 -9.64 -2.88
C GLU A 83 6.58 -8.87 -3.53
N TRP A 84 7.05 -9.31 -4.70
CA TRP A 84 8.12 -8.62 -5.44
C TRP A 84 7.69 -7.24 -5.92
N ALA A 85 6.47 -7.12 -6.45
CA ALA A 85 5.90 -5.85 -6.87
C ALA A 85 5.90 -4.83 -5.71
N ALA A 86 5.52 -5.25 -4.50
CA ALA A 86 5.52 -4.37 -3.34
C ALA A 86 6.91 -3.93 -2.88
N VAL A 87 7.97 -4.67 -3.23
CA VAL A 87 9.36 -4.27 -3.00
C VAL A 87 9.82 -3.27 -4.07
N ILE A 88 9.49 -3.51 -5.34
CA ILE A 88 9.87 -2.66 -6.49
C ILE A 88 9.11 -1.33 -6.47
N GLN A 89 7.78 -1.39 -6.39
CA GLN A 89 6.91 -0.22 -6.33
C GLN A 89 5.80 -0.45 -5.31
N ARG A 90 5.88 0.23 -4.17
CA ARG A 90 4.84 0.17 -3.16
C ARG A 90 3.53 0.78 -3.71
N PRO A 91 2.39 0.09 -3.57
CA PRO A 91 1.09 0.71 -3.85
C PRO A 91 0.90 1.92 -2.94
N ASP A 92 0.25 2.96 -3.46
CA ASP A 92 -0.23 4.04 -2.60
C ASP A 92 -1.20 3.48 -1.54
N GLU A 93 -1.20 4.11 -0.38
CA GLU A 93 -2.05 3.80 0.77
C GLU A 93 -3.53 3.84 0.38
N SER A 94 -3.89 4.79 -0.49
CA SER A 94 -5.22 4.90 -1.06
C SER A 94 -5.59 3.70 -1.92
N ASN A 95 -4.66 2.91 -2.46
CA ASN A 95 -4.95 1.75 -3.32
C ASN A 95 -5.03 0.41 -2.57
N SER A 96 -4.80 0.40 -1.25
CA SER A 96 -4.89 -0.83 -0.45
C SER A 96 -6.33 -1.10 0.01
N PRO A 97 -6.97 -2.20 -0.42
CA PRO A 97 -8.32 -2.55 0.02
C PRO A 97 -8.40 -2.76 1.54
N LEU A 98 -7.35 -3.33 2.15
CA LEU A 98 -7.27 -3.51 3.59
C LEU A 98 -7.27 -2.18 4.33
N ILE A 99 -6.47 -1.20 3.88
CA ILE A 99 -6.39 0.11 4.53
C ILE A 99 -7.75 0.80 4.41
N ARG A 100 -8.37 0.82 3.22
CA ARG A 100 -9.72 1.35 3.02
C ARG A 100 -10.74 0.69 3.95
N ALA A 101 -10.75 -0.64 4.04
CA ALA A 101 -11.68 -1.37 4.88
C ALA A 101 -11.49 -1.07 6.38
N VAL A 102 -10.24 -0.98 6.85
CA VAL A 102 -9.95 -0.65 8.26
C VAL A 102 -10.37 0.79 8.58
N PHE A 103 -10.12 1.75 7.67
CA PHE A 103 -10.48 3.15 7.86
C PHE A 103 -11.99 3.42 7.74
N ALA A 104 -12.71 2.63 6.93
CA ALA A 104 -14.17 2.66 6.86
C ALA A 104 -14.84 1.99 8.08
N HIS A 105 -14.14 1.12 8.80
CA HIS A 105 -14.62 0.47 10.02
C HIS A 105 -14.59 1.42 11.23
N GLU A 106 -15.38 1.13 12.27
CA GLU A 106 -15.43 1.90 13.52
C GLU A 106 -14.05 2.06 14.20
N LEU A 107 -13.16 1.10 13.96
CA LEU A 107 -11.77 1.16 14.44
C LEU A 107 -11.02 2.35 13.85
N GLY A 108 -11.06 2.52 12.53
CA GLY A 108 -10.38 3.61 11.85
C GLY A 108 -11.04 4.97 12.10
N LYS A 109 -12.38 5.01 12.13
CA LYS A 109 -13.11 6.23 12.55
C LYS A 109 -12.78 6.64 13.98
N GLY A 110 -12.68 5.68 14.89
CA GLY A 110 -12.20 5.90 16.26
C GLY A 110 -10.77 6.42 16.30
N ALA A 111 -9.89 5.86 15.46
CA ALA A 111 -8.51 6.32 15.35
C ALA A 111 -8.36 7.78 14.91
N VAL A 112 -9.21 8.21 13.97
CA VAL A 112 -9.26 9.61 13.55
C VAL A 112 -9.79 10.49 14.67
N ARG A 113 -10.91 10.11 15.30
CA ARG A 113 -11.54 10.87 16.39
C ARG A 113 -10.63 11.06 17.60
N ASP A 114 -9.84 10.04 17.94
CA ASP A 114 -8.98 10.03 19.13
C ASP A 114 -7.51 10.39 18.82
N ASP A 115 -7.20 10.94 17.63
CA ASP A 115 -5.87 11.41 17.20
C ASP A 115 -4.75 10.34 17.23
N TRP A 116 -5.03 9.12 16.77
CA TRP A 116 -4.03 8.04 16.63
C TRP A 116 -4.04 7.33 15.27
N ALA A 117 -4.76 7.89 14.30
CA ALA A 117 -4.88 7.36 12.94
C ALA A 117 -3.54 7.19 12.18
N PRO A 118 -2.54 8.09 12.29
CA PRO A 118 -1.27 7.97 11.59
C PRO A 118 -0.48 6.76 12.07
N GLU A 119 -0.53 6.44 13.36
CA GLU A 119 0.12 5.27 13.94
C GLU A 119 -0.54 3.98 13.45
N LEU A 120 -1.88 3.96 13.36
CA LEU A 120 -2.61 2.86 12.75
C LEU A 120 -2.19 2.65 11.30
N LEU A 121 -2.12 3.73 10.51
CA LEU A 121 -1.70 3.67 9.12
C LEU A 121 -0.24 3.20 8.95
N VAL A 122 0.67 3.63 9.83
CA VAL A 122 2.06 3.13 9.86
C VAL A 122 2.09 1.63 10.12
N ASP A 123 1.32 1.13 11.08
CA ASP A 123 1.30 -0.30 11.37
C ASP A 123 0.71 -1.11 10.22
N LEU A 124 -0.43 -0.70 9.67
CA LEU A 124 -1.08 -1.37 8.53
C LEU A 124 -0.17 -1.47 7.31
N ARG A 125 0.65 -0.44 7.05
CA ARG A 125 1.65 -0.47 5.97
C ARG A 125 2.72 -1.54 6.17
N LYS A 126 3.11 -1.77 7.42
CA LYS A 126 4.16 -2.73 7.78
C LYS A 126 3.61 -4.16 7.88
N SER A 127 2.50 -4.33 8.58
CA SER A 127 1.93 -5.64 8.90
C SER A 127 1.08 -6.21 7.78
N ARG A 128 0.42 -5.35 6.98
CA ARG A 128 -0.56 -5.73 5.95
C ARG A 128 -1.62 -6.72 6.47
N ARG A 129 -2.02 -6.55 7.73
CA ARG A 129 -3.02 -7.39 8.41
C ARG A 129 -4.03 -6.52 9.11
N TRP A 130 -5.22 -7.07 9.34
CA TRP A 130 -6.17 -6.43 10.24
C TRP A 130 -5.54 -6.30 11.64
N PRO A 131 -5.66 -5.15 12.32
CA PRO A 131 -5.05 -4.96 13.63
C PRO A 131 -5.59 -5.96 14.66
N THR A 132 -4.69 -6.70 15.31
CA THR A 132 -5.03 -7.55 16.46
C THR A 132 -5.01 -6.75 17.75
N GLU A 133 -5.58 -7.27 18.83
CA GLU A 133 -5.54 -6.59 20.14
C GLU A 133 -4.11 -6.27 20.60
N PHE A 134 -3.16 -7.18 20.36
CA PHE A 134 -1.75 -6.96 20.66
C PHE A 134 -1.16 -5.82 19.82
N ALA A 135 -1.47 -5.77 18.53
CA ALA A 135 -1.04 -4.69 17.65
C ALA A 135 -1.64 -3.35 18.11
N LEU A 136 -2.92 -3.32 18.48
CA LEU A 136 -3.61 -2.12 18.97
C LEU A 136 -2.97 -1.55 20.23
N LYS A 137 -2.61 -2.39 21.22
CA LYS A 137 -1.90 -1.92 22.42
C LYS A 137 -0.60 -1.18 22.05
N ARG A 138 0.20 -1.74 21.14
CA ARG A 138 1.45 -1.13 20.67
C ARG A 138 1.22 0.14 19.86
N ILE A 139 0.19 0.17 19.02
CA ILE A 139 -0.19 1.36 18.24
C ILE A 139 -0.58 2.50 19.18
N LEU A 140 -1.42 2.23 20.19
CA LEU A 140 -1.87 3.24 21.15
C LEU A 140 -0.72 3.78 22.01
N GLU A 141 0.23 2.93 22.41
CA GLU A 141 1.44 3.37 23.13
C GLU A 141 2.28 4.31 22.26
N SER A 142 2.51 3.95 20.99
CA SER A 142 3.20 4.82 20.03
C SER A 142 2.47 6.15 19.83
N ALA A 143 1.14 6.10 19.76
CA ALA A 143 0.32 7.29 19.55
C ALA A 143 0.35 8.23 20.75
N LYS A 144 0.37 7.69 21.97
CA LYS A 144 0.53 8.48 23.19
C LYS A 144 1.81 9.31 23.15
N GLY A 145 2.95 8.69 22.85
CA GLY A 145 4.23 9.41 22.74
C GLY A 145 4.23 10.48 21.65
N ALA A 146 3.59 10.21 20.50
CA ALA A 146 3.45 11.19 19.43
C ALA A 146 2.55 12.38 19.84
N ARG A 147 1.40 12.12 20.48
CA ARG A 147 0.50 13.17 20.98
C ARG A 147 1.17 14.05 22.03
N ASP A 148 1.88 13.44 22.97
CA ASP A 148 2.61 14.18 24.01
C ASP A 148 3.67 15.10 23.39
N ARG A 149 4.38 14.62 22.36
CA ARG A 149 5.32 15.43 21.58
C ARG A 149 4.62 16.59 20.86
N GLN A 150 3.50 16.32 20.19
CA GLN A 150 2.74 17.35 19.48
C GLN A 150 2.24 18.44 20.44
N HIS A 151 1.58 18.05 21.54
CA HIS A 151 1.11 18.99 22.55
C HIS A 151 2.25 19.81 23.15
N SER A 152 3.43 19.21 23.36
CA SER A 152 4.61 19.94 23.83
C SER A 152 5.04 21.03 22.83
N ILE A 153 5.13 20.69 21.54
CA ILE A 153 5.50 21.62 20.48
C ILE A 153 4.47 22.76 20.37
N GLU A 154 3.19 22.42 20.34
CA GLU A 154 2.11 23.40 20.21
C GLU A 154 2.03 24.36 21.40
N ARG A 155 2.24 23.86 22.63
CA ARG A 155 2.33 24.72 23.82
C ARG A 155 3.49 25.71 23.75
N ARG A 156 4.67 25.28 23.26
CA ARG A 156 5.84 26.15 23.08
C ARG A 156 5.56 27.23 22.03
N MET A 157 4.97 26.84 20.90
CA MET A 157 4.57 27.79 19.84
C MET A 157 3.53 28.81 20.35
N ALA A 158 2.53 28.37 21.11
CA ALA A 158 1.49 29.24 21.65
C ALA A 158 2.04 30.28 22.64
N ARG A 159 3.18 30.00 23.28
CA ARG A 159 3.89 30.93 24.18
C ARG A 159 4.92 31.80 23.45
N ALA A 160 4.97 31.72 22.12
CA ALA A 160 6.00 32.35 21.29
C ALA A 160 7.44 31.96 21.69
N GLU A 161 7.62 30.77 22.28
CA GLU A 161 8.95 30.24 22.57
C GLU A 161 9.60 29.74 21.28
N THR A 162 10.94 29.79 21.22
CA THR A 162 11.70 29.24 20.10
C THR A 162 11.46 27.73 19.99
N VAL A 163 10.89 27.28 18.88
CA VAL A 163 10.75 25.87 18.51
C VAL A 163 11.75 25.55 17.41
N SER A 164 12.39 24.39 17.51
CA SER A 164 13.37 23.97 16.51
C SER A 164 12.70 23.72 15.15
N VAL A 165 13.41 23.98 14.05
CA VAL A 165 12.92 23.69 12.69
C VAL A 165 12.55 22.21 12.53
N ILE A 166 13.27 21.31 13.21
CA ILE A 166 13.01 19.87 13.22
C ILE A 166 11.66 19.55 13.86
N ASP A 167 11.35 20.18 15.00
CA ASP A 167 10.09 19.95 15.71
C ASP A 167 8.89 20.55 14.97
N ALA A 168 9.04 21.76 14.43
CA ALA A 168 8.02 22.38 13.58
C ALA A 168 7.72 21.49 12.36
N GLY A 169 8.77 21.06 11.63
CA GLY A 169 8.62 20.17 10.48
C GLY A 169 8.05 18.79 10.84
N TRP A 170 8.34 18.26 12.04
CA TRP A 170 7.72 17.03 12.52
C TRP A 170 6.22 17.19 12.77
N ARG A 171 5.82 18.30 13.41
CA ARG A 171 4.41 18.64 13.67
C ARG A 171 3.63 18.79 12.37
N ASP A 172 4.17 19.51 11.40
CA ASP A 172 3.52 19.72 10.10
C ASP A 172 3.34 18.40 9.34
N LYS A 173 4.34 17.52 9.36
CA LYS A 173 4.23 16.17 8.79
C LYS A 173 3.14 15.34 9.47
N ARG A 174 3.01 15.44 10.80
CA ARG A 174 1.95 14.73 11.55
C ARG A 174 0.57 15.25 11.17
N ILE A 175 0.38 16.57 11.05
CA ILE A 175 -0.88 17.17 10.61
C ILE A 175 -1.24 16.73 9.19
N ALA A 176 -0.27 16.71 8.28
CA ALA A 176 -0.49 16.21 6.92
C ALA A 176 -0.90 14.72 6.92
N ALA A 177 -0.26 13.90 7.77
CA ALA A 177 -0.62 12.49 7.91
C ALA A 177 -2.03 12.29 8.51
N MET A 178 -2.43 13.11 9.48
CA MET A 178 -3.80 13.11 10.03
C MET A 178 -4.83 13.42 8.94
N ARG A 179 -4.63 14.48 8.16
CA ARG A 179 -5.51 14.84 7.03
C ARG A 179 -5.66 13.72 6.01
N LYS A 180 -4.56 13.01 5.71
CA LYS A 180 -4.62 11.84 4.83
C LYS A 180 -5.47 10.71 5.43
N CYS A 181 -5.36 10.47 6.73
CA CYS A 181 -6.16 9.47 7.43
C CYS A 181 -7.65 9.84 7.49
N GLU A 182 -7.97 11.13 7.64
CA GLU A 182 -9.34 11.65 7.58
C GLU A 182 -9.97 11.38 6.22
N GLY A 183 -9.27 11.69 5.11
CA GLY A 183 -9.74 11.37 3.76
C GLY A 183 -10.01 9.89 3.55
N LEU A 184 -9.13 9.01 4.05
CA LEU A 184 -9.33 7.56 4.02
C LEU A 184 -10.59 7.12 4.80
N ALA A 185 -10.88 7.73 5.95
CA ALA A 185 -12.05 7.40 6.76
C ALA A 185 -13.37 7.93 6.15
N GLN A 186 -13.31 9.04 5.42
CA GLN A 186 -14.45 9.63 4.71
C GLN A 186 -14.73 8.95 3.37
N GLY A 187 -13.84 8.05 2.91
CA GLY A 187 -13.94 7.41 1.60
C GLY A 187 -13.55 8.33 0.45
N GLU A 188 -12.94 9.48 0.74
CA GLU A 188 -12.35 10.36 -0.26
C GLU A 188 -11.08 9.68 -0.78
N ALA A 189 -11.13 9.17 -2.01
CA ALA A 189 -9.93 8.74 -2.71
C ALA A 189 -9.02 9.96 -2.79
N SER A 190 -7.90 9.95 -2.04
CA SER A 190 -6.98 11.07 -1.97
C SER A 190 -6.37 11.34 -3.35
N ASP A 191 -7.01 12.24 -4.11
CA ASP A 191 -6.39 12.94 -5.22
C ASP A 191 -5.59 14.10 -4.62
N ALA A 192 -4.46 13.75 -4.01
CA ALA A 192 -3.51 14.70 -3.46
C ALA A 192 -2.10 14.36 -3.96
N GLY A 193 -1.99 14.37 -5.30
CA GLY A 193 -0.73 14.48 -6.01
C GLY A 193 -0.69 15.81 -6.76
N ALA A 194 -0.34 16.90 -6.06
CA ALA A 194 0.11 18.15 -6.67
C ALA A 194 0.79 19.00 -5.60
N VAL A 195 2.13 18.98 -5.52
CA VAL A 195 3.04 19.99 -6.11
C VAL A 195 4.43 19.35 -6.26
#